data_AF-A0A0R1E8A9-F1
#
_entry.id   AF-A0A0R1E8A9-F1
#
_cell.length_a   1.000
_cell.length_b   1.000
_cell.length_c   1.000
_cell.angle_alpha   90.00
_cell.angle_beta   90.00
_cell.angle_gamma   90.00
#
_symmetry.space_group_name_H-M   'P 1'
#
loop_
_entity.id
_entity.type
_entity.pdbx_description
1 polymer ?
#
loop_
_entity_poly.entity_id
_entity_poly.type
_entity_poly.pdbx_seq_one_letter_code
_entity_poly.pdbx_strand_id
1 'polypeptide(L)'
;MSEEPTTSQKLTQFVFSLEEDDLVIETRPPPTIKDQLTEICQKIRFLETVLEANTKKLAKTAEISQKVRSLETVMEANTKQLAETTNQVARMMALLEIFVKGKAKNVAVEVAFPDTSEEDLVALDQNISSGSQERYMEAITKILKSNHLSKTIKGVLSETLLCAYNIDGLNGKKSLKAFPKFFSVLIESISTLEGLGPRTGMCKK
;
A
#
# COMPACT_ATOMS: atom_id res chain seq x y z
N MET A 1 6.51 -100.18 -47.65
CA MET A 1 5.82 -99.05 -48.29
C MET A 1 4.51 -98.87 -47.55
N SER A 2 4.35 -97.77 -46.82
CA SER A 2 3.14 -97.48 -46.06
C SER A 2 2.20 -96.73 -47.00
N GLU A 3 1.04 -97.30 -47.33
CA GLU A 3 0.05 -96.62 -48.16
C GLU A 3 -0.58 -95.47 -47.36
N GLU A 4 -0.51 -94.25 -47.88
CA GLU A 4 -1.21 -93.13 -47.28
C GLU A 4 -2.73 -93.32 -47.42
N PRO A 5 -3.51 -93.02 -46.37
CA PRO A 5 -4.96 -93.12 -46.46
C PRO A 5 -5.50 -92.15 -47.51
N THR A 6 -6.41 -92.66 -48.34
CA THR A 6 -7.07 -91.89 -49.40
C THR A 6 -7.89 -90.74 -48.82
N THR A 7 -8.11 -89.68 -49.61
CA THR A 7 -8.90 -88.50 -49.20
C THR A 7 -10.28 -88.87 -48.68
N SER A 8 -10.90 -89.93 -49.22
CA SER A 8 -12.17 -90.47 -48.72
C SER A 8 -12.05 -91.03 -47.31
N GLN A 9 -10.96 -91.75 -47.00
CA GLN A 9 -10.71 -92.30 -45.66
C GLN A 9 -10.40 -91.19 -44.65
N LYS A 10 -9.67 -90.14 -45.06
CA LYS A 10 -9.41 -88.96 -44.22
C LYS A 10 -10.70 -88.19 -43.91
N LEU A 11 -11.61 -88.07 -44.89
CA LEU A 11 -12.91 -87.43 -44.69
C LEU A 11 -13.85 -88.27 -43.82
N THR A 12 -13.90 -89.59 -44.00
CA THR A 12 -14.69 -90.47 -43.13
C THR A 12 -14.17 -90.46 -41.69
N GLN A 13 -12.84 -90.45 -41.49
CA GLN A 13 -12.25 -90.33 -40.16
C GLN A 13 -12.53 -88.96 -39.52
N PHE A 14 -12.53 -87.88 -40.30
CA PHE A 14 -12.88 -86.54 -39.83
C PHE A 14 -14.37 -86.42 -39.46
N VAL A 15 -15.27 -87.03 -40.24
CA VAL A 15 -16.71 -87.08 -39.93
C VAL A 15 -16.97 -87.90 -38.67
N PHE A 16 -16.33 -89.07 -38.52
CA PHE A 16 -16.45 -89.87 -37.30
C PHE A 16 -15.87 -89.19 -36.06
N SER A 17 -14.85 -88.34 -36.19
CA SER A 17 -14.34 -87.53 -35.07
C SER A 17 -15.21 -86.32 -34.71
N LEU A 18 -16.14 -85.89 -35.58
CA LEU A 18 -17.06 -84.79 -35.32
C LEU A 18 -18.42 -85.25 -34.76
N GLU A 19 -18.66 -86.55 -34.67
CA GLU A 19 -19.94 -87.13 -34.23
C GLU A 19 -19.95 -87.61 -32.76
N GLU A 20 -18.84 -87.46 -32.02
CA GLU A 20 -18.75 -87.84 -30.60
C GLU A 20 -18.30 -86.71 -29.65
N ASP A 21 -18.07 -85.50 -30.15
CA ASP A 21 -18.17 -84.32 -29.29
C ASP A 21 -19.63 -83.88 -29.32
N ASP A 22 -20.45 -84.50 -28.45
CA ASP A 22 -21.72 -83.93 -28.02
C ASP A 22 -21.41 -82.50 -27.57
N LEU A 23 -21.58 -81.54 -28.48
CA LEU A 23 -21.65 -80.14 -28.15
C LEU A 23 -22.93 -80.00 -27.34
N VAL A 24 -22.84 -80.29 -26.05
CA VAL A 24 -23.84 -79.95 -25.05
C VAL A 24 -23.88 -78.43 -25.05
N ILE A 25 -24.65 -77.88 -25.98
CA ILE A 25 -25.19 -76.54 -25.84
C ILE A 25 -26.09 -76.67 -24.63
N GLU A 26 -25.53 -76.41 -23.44
CA GLU A 26 -26.30 -76.31 -22.22
C GLU A 26 -27.22 -75.11 -22.38
N THR A 27 -28.35 -75.33 -23.06
CA THR A 27 -29.40 -74.34 -23.22
C THR A 27 -30.00 -74.17 -21.86
N ARG A 28 -29.56 -73.12 -21.16
CA ARG A 28 -30.13 -72.72 -19.88
C ARG A 28 -31.66 -72.71 -20.02
N PRO A 29 -32.41 -73.41 -19.15
CA PRO A 29 -33.86 -73.40 -19.23
C PRO A 29 -34.36 -71.94 -19.17
N PRO A 30 -35.41 -71.58 -19.93
CA PRO A 30 -35.95 -70.23 -19.93
C PRO A 30 -36.25 -69.79 -18.49
N PRO A 31 -35.86 -68.55 -18.10
CA PRO A 31 -36.05 -68.08 -16.74
C PRO A 31 -37.53 -68.14 -16.38
N THR A 32 -37.83 -68.77 -15.24
CA THR A 32 -39.21 -68.90 -14.78
C THR A 32 -39.73 -67.54 -14.33
N ILE A 33 -41.06 -67.40 -14.26
CA ILE A 33 -41.71 -66.18 -13.73
C ILE A 33 -41.17 -65.84 -12.34
N LYS A 34 -40.86 -66.85 -11.52
CA LYS A 34 -40.28 -66.69 -10.18
C LYS A 34 -38.87 -66.12 -10.20
N ASP A 35 -38.04 -66.53 -11.15
CA ASP A 35 -36.67 -66.03 -11.31
C ASP A 35 -36.69 -64.56 -11.75
N GLN A 36 -37.55 -64.22 -12.71
CA GLN A 36 -37.75 -62.84 -13.16
C GLN A 36 -38.27 -61.95 -12.03
N LEU A 37 -39.23 -62.44 -11.23
CA LEU A 37 -39.76 -61.71 -10.08
C LEU A 37 -38.66 -61.46 -9.03
N THR A 38 -37.79 -62.44 -8.81
CA THR A 38 -36.66 -62.30 -7.87
C THR A 38 -35.66 -61.25 -8.35
N GLU A 39 -35.34 -61.24 -9.65
CA GLU A 39 -34.46 -60.23 -10.26
C GLU A 39 -35.05 -58.82 -10.16
N ILE A 40 -36.36 -58.69 -10.42
CA ILE A 40 -37.08 -57.41 -10.27
C ILE A 40 -37.00 -56.92 -8.82
N CYS A 41 -37.28 -57.79 -7.83
CA CYS A 41 -37.17 -57.44 -6.42
C CYS A 41 -35.75 -57.00 -6.02
N GLN A 42 -34.71 -57.64 -6.57
CA GLN A 42 -33.31 -57.21 -6.34
C GLN A 42 -33.03 -55.82 -6.94
N LYS A 43 -33.50 -55.57 -8.17
CA LYS A 43 -33.37 -54.27 -8.84
C LYS A 43 -34.09 -53.17 -8.07
N ILE A 44 -35.29 -53.43 -7.55
CA ILE A 44 -36.05 -52.47 -6.73
C ILE A 44 -35.25 -52.09 -5.48
N ARG A 45 -34.73 -53.08 -4.74
CA ARG A 45 -33.90 -52.79 -3.55
C ARG A 45 -32.66 -51.97 -3.89
N PHE A 46 -32.00 -52.28 -5.01
CA PHE A 46 -30.86 -51.48 -5.47
C PHE A 46 -31.27 -50.03 -5.75
N LEU A 47 -32.37 -49.82 -6.48
CA LEU A 47 -32.89 -48.49 -6.78
C LEU A 47 -33.25 -47.70 -5.53
N GLU A 48 -33.83 -48.33 -4.51
CA GLU A 48 -34.11 -47.71 -3.22
C GLU A 48 -32.82 -47.21 -2.54
N THR A 49 -31.77 -48.03 -2.51
CA THR A 49 -30.48 -47.61 -1.92
C THR A 49 -29.82 -46.46 -2.69
N VAL A 50 -29.93 -46.47 -4.03
CA VAL A 50 -29.42 -45.38 -4.87
C VAL A 50 -30.21 -44.10 -4.64
N LEU A 51 -31.53 -44.19 -4.51
CA LEU A 51 -32.39 -43.05 -4.21
C LEU A 51 -32.01 -42.42 -2.87
N GLU A 52 -31.83 -43.23 -1.82
CA GLU A 52 -31.43 -42.72 -0.50
C GLU A 52 -30.02 -42.07 -0.52
N ALA A 53 -29.08 -42.64 -1.27
CA ALA A 53 -27.76 -42.04 -1.43
C ALA A 53 -27.86 -40.69 -2.17
N ASN A 54 -28.71 -40.59 -3.18
CA ASN A 54 -28.90 -39.37 -3.97
C ASN A 54 -29.61 -38.27 -3.19
N THR A 55 -30.60 -38.59 -2.34
CA THR A 55 -31.23 -37.59 -1.46
C THR A 55 -30.23 -37.00 -0.47
N LYS A 56 -29.36 -37.84 0.12
CA LYS A 56 -28.26 -37.37 1.01
C LYS A 56 -27.27 -36.47 0.27
N LYS A 57 -26.89 -36.83 -0.97
CA LYS A 57 -26.02 -35.98 -1.82
C LYS A 57 -26.68 -34.63 -2.16
N LEU A 58 -27.97 -34.63 -2.46
CA LEU A 58 -28.73 -33.42 -2.77
C LEU A 58 -28.76 -32.48 -1.56
N ALA A 59 -29.00 -33.00 -0.35
CA ALA A 59 -28.96 -32.20 0.88
C ALA A 59 -27.59 -31.55 1.12
N LYS A 60 -26.48 -32.31 0.95
CA LYS A 60 -25.12 -31.77 1.05
C LYS A 60 -24.84 -30.70 -0.01
N THR A 61 -25.34 -30.89 -1.22
CA THR A 61 -25.18 -29.91 -2.32
C THR A 61 -25.88 -28.59 -1.99
N ALA A 62 -27.07 -28.66 -1.38
CA ALA A 62 -27.79 -27.47 -0.92
C ALA A 62 -27.03 -26.73 0.20
N GLU A 63 -26.46 -27.46 1.16
CA GLU A 63 -25.64 -26.88 2.24
C GLU A 63 -24.38 -26.18 1.69
N ILE A 64 -23.67 -26.84 0.77
CA ILE A 64 -22.49 -26.25 0.10
C ILE A 64 -22.89 -24.98 -0.66
N SER A 65 -24.01 -25.02 -1.39
CA SER A 65 -24.52 -23.86 -2.14
C SER A 65 -24.83 -22.67 -1.23
N GLN A 66 -25.35 -22.93 -0.02
CA GLN A 66 -25.59 -21.88 0.98
C GLN A 66 -24.27 -21.30 1.52
N LYS A 67 -23.28 -22.15 1.82
CA LYS A 67 -21.95 -21.70 2.26
C LYS A 67 -21.25 -20.85 1.21
N VAL A 68 -21.34 -21.23 -0.08
CA VAL A 68 -20.80 -20.43 -1.19
C VAL A 68 -21.43 -19.03 -1.21
N ARG A 69 -22.76 -18.93 -1.15
CA ARG A 69 -23.44 -17.63 -1.09
C ARG A 69 -22.98 -16.78 0.09
N SER A 70 -22.81 -17.38 1.27
CA SER A 70 -22.31 -16.65 2.44
C SER A 70 -20.88 -16.13 2.22
N LEU A 71 -20.00 -16.93 1.63
CA LEU A 71 -18.63 -16.52 1.33
C LEU A 71 -18.58 -15.41 0.27
N GLU A 72 -19.43 -15.47 -0.74
CA GLU A 72 -19.55 -14.41 -1.75
C GLU A 72 -19.94 -13.07 -1.11
N THR A 73 -20.89 -13.06 -0.17
CA THR A 73 -21.28 -11.83 0.53
C THR A 73 -20.15 -11.24 1.37
N VAL A 74 -19.37 -12.09 2.05
CA VAL A 74 -18.20 -11.67 2.83
C VAL A 74 -17.10 -11.13 1.92
N MET A 75 -16.84 -11.79 0.80
CA MET A 75 -15.84 -11.36 -0.18
C MET A 75 -16.17 -10.00 -0.79
N GLU A 76 -17.44 -9.75 -1.10
CA GLU A 76 -17.91 -8.45 -1.59
C GLU A 76 -17.71 -7.35 -0.54
N ALA A 77 -18.07 -7.63 0.72
CA ALA A 77 -17.86 -6.69 1.82
C ALA A 77 -16.37 -6.37 2.05
N ASN A 78 -15.51 -7.40 2.04
CA ASN A 78 -14.07 -7.24 2.20
C ASN A 78 -13.46 -6.44 1.04
N THR A 79 -13.91 -6.66 -0.20
CA THR A 79 -13.45 -5.90 -1.37
C THR A 79 -13.76 -4.41 -1.22
N LYS A 80 -14.97 -4.06 -0.72
CA LYS A 80 -15.34 -2.66 -0.45
C LYS A 80 -14.47 -2.02 0.63
N GLN A 81 -14.29 -2.70 1.76
CA GLN A 81 -13.44 -2.21 2.84
C GLN A 81 -11.97 -2.05 2.39
N LEU A 82 -11.47 -2.95 1.54
CA LEU A 82 -10.13 -2.85 0.99
C LEU A 82 -9.98 -1.61 0.08
N ALA A 83 -10.99 -1.30 -0.74
CA ALA A 83 -10.99 -0.09 -1.57
C ALA A 83 -11.01 1.19 -0.72
N GLU A 84 -11.80 1.23 0.35
CA GLU A 84 -11.86 2.38 1.27
C GLU A 84 -10.53 2.58 2.02
N THR A 85 -9.95 1.53 2.57
CA THR A 85 -8.66 1.59 3.27
C THR A 85 -7.53 1.98 2.33
N THR A 86 -7.52 1.47 1.09
CA THR A 86 -6.55 1.87 0.06
C THR A 86 -6.65 3.37 -0.24
N ASN A 87 -7.87 3.91 -0.37
CA ASN A 87 -8.09 5.35 -0.56
C ASN A 87 -7.61 6.17 0.64
N GLN A 88 -7.83 5.70 1.87
CA GLN A 88 -7.35 6.38 3.08
C GLN A 88 -5.82 6.39 3.15
N VAL A 89 -5.16 5.28 2.82
CA VAL A 89 -3.70 5.18 2.78
C VAL A 89 -3.13 6.11 1.71
N ALA A 90 -3.73 6.17 0.51
CA ALA A 90 -3.31 7.09 -0.55
C ALA A 90 -3.40 8.56 -0.10
N ARG A 91 -4.50 8.95 0.57
CA ARG A 91 -4.65 10.30 1.15
C ARG A 91 -3.59 10.59 2.20
N MET A 92 -3.33 9.64 3.10
CA MET A 92 -2.30 9.79 4.13
C MET A 92 -0.90 9.90 3.53
N MET A 93 -0.59 9.13 2.49
CA MET A 93 0.67 9.19 1.77
C MET A 93 0.86 10.54 1.08
N ALA A 94 -0.17 11.09 0.44
CA ALA A 94 -0.13 12.43 -0.13
C ALA A 94 0.14 13.52 0.93
N LEU A 95 -0.50 13.42 2.10
CA LEU A 95 -0.24 14.33 3.22
C LEU A 95 1.18 14.18 3.77
N LEU A 96 1.68 12.95 3.89
CA LEU A 96 3.06 12.69 4.29
C LEU A 96 4.05 13.24 3.27
N GLU A 97 3.80 13.11 1.98
CA GLU A 97 4.64 13.73 0.96
C GLU A 97 4.65 15.25 1.07
N ILE A 98 3.51 15.90 1.30
CA ILE A 98 3.44 17.34 1.53
C ILE A 98 4.22 17.71 2.78
N PHE A 99 4.08 16.94 3.86
CA PHE A 99 4.78 17.18 5.12
C PHE A 99 6.29 16.93 5.00
N VAL A 100 6.71 15.90 4.28
CA VAL A 100 8.12 15.58 4.03
C VAL A 100 8.73 16.57 3.05
N LYS A 101 8.04 17.00 1.99
CA LYS A 101 8.50 18.09 1.10
C LYS A 101 8.51 19.44 1.84
N GLY A 102 7.53 19.68 2.71
CA GLY A 102 7.52 20.80 3.64
C GLY A 102 8.67 20.74 4.65
N LYS A 103 9.06 19.54 5.08
CA LYS A 103 10.25 19.28 5.90
C LYS A 103 11.56 19.20 5.10
N ALA A 104 11.51 19.01 3.79
CA ALA A 104 12.67 19.16 2.90
C ALA A 104 12.98 20.63 2.63
N LYS A 105 12.09 21.56 3.04
CA LYS A 105 12.43 22.96 3.32
C LYS A 105 12.86 23.20 4.78
N ASN A 106 13.03 22.13 5.57
CA ASN A 106 14.09 22.06 6.57
C ASN A 106 15.30 21.34 5.96
N VAL A 107 15.64 21.67 4.69
CA VAL A 107 17.05 21.94 4.38
C VAL A 107 17.57 22.73 5.57
N ALA A 108 18.66 22.25 6.19
CA ALA A 108 19.41 23.03 7.14
C ALA A 108 19.47 24.45 6.56
N VAL A 109 18.69 25.37 7.13
CA VAL A 109 18.84 26.78 6.78
C VAL A 109 20.16 27.12 7.43
N GLU A 110 21.23 26.88 6.67
CA GLU A 110 22.50 27.50 6.90
C GLU A 110 22.19 28.98 6.69
N VAL A 111 21.79 29.66 7.77
CA VAL A 111 21.45 31.08 7.73
C VAL A 111 22.77 31.80 7.46
N ALA A 112 23.08 31.96 6.18
CA ALA A 112 24.32 32.54 5.70
C ALA A 112 24.22 34.06 5.79
N PHE A 113 24.47 34.59 6.98
CA PHE A 113 24.66 36.01 7.16
C PHE A 113 26.10 36.43 6.81
N PRO A 114 26.33 37.70 6.41
CA PRO A 114 25.36 38.79 6.28
C PRO A 114 24.61 38.78 4.94
N ASP A 115 23.37 39.29 4.92
CA ASP A 115 22.62 39.50 3.68
C ASP A 115 23.24 40.65 2.87
N THR A 116 23.58 40.38 1.61
CA THR A 116 24.37 41.29 0.78
C THR A 116 23.55 42.09 -0.23
N SER A 117 22.40 41.57 -0.66
CA SER A 117 21.53 42.18 -1.68
C SER A 117 20.09 42.34 -1.21
N GLU A 118 19.32 43.15 -1.94
CA GLU A 118 17.88 43.31 -1.70
C GLU A 118 17.11 42.05 -2.06
N GLU A 119 17.54 41.34 -3.09
CA GLU A 119 16.99 40.05 -3.50
C GLU A 119 17.13 39.01 -2.40
N ASP A 120 18.28 38.96 -1.71
CA ASP A 120 18.51 38.09 -0.55
C ASP A 120 17.56 38.45 0.60
N LEU A 121 17.36 39.75 0.85
CA LEU A 121 16.48 40.24 1.91
C LEU A 121 15.00 39.91 1.65
N VAL A 122 14.55 40.01 0.38
CA VAL A 122 13.22 39.56 -0.05
C VAL A 122 13.07 38.05 0.16
N ALA A 123 14.06 37.27 -0.27
CA ALA A 123 14.03 35.81 -0.13
C ALA A 123 14.01 35.40 1.35
N LEU A 124 14.78 36.08 2.19
CA LEU A 124 14.83 35.86 3.63
C LEU A 124 13.46 36.12 4.28
N ASP A 125 12.82 37.26 4.00
CA ASP A 125 11.50 37.58 4.53
C ASP A 125 10.46 36.53 4.11
N GLN A 126 10.51 36.05 2.87
CA GLN A 126 9.61 35.01 2.39
C GLN A 126 9.84 33.66 3.07
N ASN A 127 11.09 33.30 3.36
CA ASN A 127 11.49 32.05 4.01
C ASN A 127 11.20 32.02 5.52
N ILE A 128 11.04 33.19 6.15
CA ILE A 128 10.60 33.27 7.54
C ILE A 128 9.12 32.87 7.60
N SER A 129 8.86 31.81 8.36
CA SER A 129 7.54 31.27 8.65
C SER A 129 7.43 30.99 10.15
N SER A 130 6.23 30.78 10.66
CA SER A 130 6.00 30.47 12.08
C SER A 130 6.80 29.26 12.59
N GLY A 131 7.15 28.31 11.71
CA GLY A 131 7.96 27.14 12.06
C GLY A 131 9.48 27.32 11.96
N SER A 132 9.96 28.42 11.34
CA SER A 132 11.39 28.71 11.14
C SER A 132 11.87 29.97 11.87
N GLN A 133 10.95 30.80 12.36
CA GLN A 133 11.20 32.08 13.04
C GLN A 133 12.22 31.98 14.17
N GLU A 134 12.04 31.00 15.06
CA GLU A 134 12.91 30.81 16.24
C GLU A 134 14.38 30.58 15.84
N ARG A 135 14.64 29.87 14.73
CA ARG A 135 16.01 29.62 14.26
C ARG A 135 16.69 30.86 13.70
N TYR A 136 15.94 31.68 12.95
CA TYR A 136 16.46 32.97 12.49
C TYR A 136 16.72 33.90 13.66
N MET A 137 15.83 33.90 14.67
CA MET A 137 16.02 34.66 15.90
C MET A 137 17.28 34.19 16.66
N GLU A 138 17.49 32.89 16.82
CA GLU A 138 18.69 32.33 17.46
C GLU A 138 19.97 32.69 16.69
N ALA A 139 19.97 32.58 15.35
CA ALA A 139 21.10 32.89 14.50
C ALA A 139 21.49 34.38 14.59
N ILE A 140 20.51 35.28 14.45
CA ILE A 140 20.70 36.73 14.59
C ILE A 140 21.17 37.06 16.01
N THR A 141 20.49 36.53 17.02
CA THR A 141 20.86 36.75 18.43
C THR A 141 22.29 36.30 18.72
N LYS A 142 22.73 35.17 18.16
CA LYS A 142 24.11 34.67 18.31
C LYS A 142 25.13 35.63 17.69
N ILE A 143 24.84 36.20 16.52
CA ILE A 143 25.70 37.20 15.86
C ILE A 143 25.75 38.47 16.71
N LEU A 144 24.59 38.95 17.16
CA LEU A 144 24.46 40.20 17.91
C LEU A 144 25.08 40.13 19.31
N LYS A 145 25.05 38.96 19.97
CA LYS A 145 25.65 38.73 21.31
C LYS A 145 27.18 38.87 21.35
N SER A 146 27.85 38.78 20.21
CA SER A 146 29.31 38.67 20.18
C SER A 146 30.04 39.97 20.60
N ASN A 147 29.43 41.16 20.49
CA ASN A 147 30.05 42.47 20.73
C ASN A 147 29.00 43.62 20.82
N HIS A 148 29.43 44.89 20.74
CA HIS A 148 28.55 46.06 20.64
C HIS A 148 27.70 46.03 19.35
N LEU A 149 26.39 46.29 19.48
CA LEU A 149 25.38 46.19 18.41
C LEU A 149 25.79 46.89 17.10
N SER A 150 26.36 48.10 17.19
CA SER A 150 26.79 48.86 16.01
C SER A 150 27.88 48.17 15.17
N LYS A 151 28.65 47.25 15.75
CA LYS A 151 29.67 46.45 15.04
C LYS A 151 29.13 45.12 14.57
N THR A 152 28.22 44.49 15.33
CA THR A 152 27.67 43.17 15.03
C THR A 152 26.52 43.19 14.04
N ILE A 153 25.81 44.32 13.91
CA ILE A 153 24.73 44.46 12.91
C ILE A 153 25.24 44.31 11.47
N LYS A 154 26.51 44.65 11.21
CA LYS A 154 27.19 44.41 9.92
C LYS A 154 27.34 42.92 9.60
N GLY A 155 27.26 42.07 10.62
CA GLY A 155 27.25 40.62 10.49
C GLY A 155 25.87 40.04 10.24
N VAL A 156 24.81 40.86 10.23
CA VAL A 156 23.42 40.46 9.86
C VAL A 156 23.05 41.08 8.52
N LEU A 157 23.26 42.39 8.38
CA LEU A 157 23.04 43.13 7.13
C LEU A 157 24.36 43.73 6.65
N SER A 158 24.65 43.58 5.36
CA SER A 158 25.82 44.22 4.74
C SER A 158 25.80 45.75 4.87
N GLU A 159 26.99 46.36 4.81
CA GLU A 159 27.14 47.83 4.90
C GLU A 159 26.41 48.57 3.78
N THR A 160 26.32 47.97 2.59
CA THR A 160 25.56 48.49 1.45
C THR A 160 24.07 48.62 1.78
N LEU A 161 23.47 47.59 2.39
CA LEU A 161 22.07 47.61 2.81
C LEU A 161 21.85 48.60 3.97
N LEU A 162 22.75 48.64 4.96
CA LEU A 162 22.66 49.61 6.06
C LEU A 162 22.73 51.07 5.58
N CYS A 163 23.44 51.33 4.48
CA CYS A 163 23.48 52.64 3.84
C CYS A 163 22.21 52.94 3.02
N ALA A 164 21.67 51.94 2.30
CA ALA A 164 20.53 52.08 1.40
C ALA A 164 19.16 52.07 2.11
N TYR A 165 19.08 51.52 3.32
CA TYR A 165 17.84 51.34 4.06
C TYR A 165 17.79 52.16 5.36
N ASN A 166 16.58 52.53 5.78
CA ASN A 166 16.27 52.94 7.14
C ASN A 166 14.94 52.31 7.58
N ILE A 167 14.52 52.55 8.82
CA ILE A 167 13.32 51.91 9.38
C ILE A 167 12.08 52.26 8.53
N ASP A 168 11.87 53.54 8.22
CA ASP A 168 10.61 54.04 7.63
C ASP A 168 10.66 54.33 6.13
N GLY A 169 11.81 54.22 5.46
CA GLY A 169 11.97 54.55 4.04
C GLY A 169 12.06 56.04 3.72
N LEU A 170 12.63 56.85 4.61
CA LEU A 170 12.71 58.31 4.45
C LEU A 170 14.03 58.77 3.82
N ASN A 171 14.06 59.99 3.28
CA ASN A 171 15.25 60.65 2.70
C ASN A 171 15.88 59.86 1.53
N GLY A 172 15.07 59.30 0.64
CA GLY A 172 15.53 58.55 -0.53
C GLY A 172 16.09 57.16 -0.21
N LYS A 173 15.96 56.69 1.04
CA LYS A 173 16.30 55.33 1.46
C LYS A 173 15.08 54.42 1.40
N LYS A 174 15.31 53.12 1.29
CA LYS A 174 14.25 52.10 1.33
C LYS A 174 13.86 51.75 2.77
N SER A 175 12.62 51.29 2.97
CA SER A 175 12.09 50.94 4.30
C SER A 175 12.41 49.50 4.67
N LEU A 176 13.00 49.28 5.86
CA LEU A 176 13.13 47.93 6.43
C LEU A 176 11.78 47.33 6.84
N LYS A 177 10.79 48.18 7.19
CA LYS A 177 9.42 47.73 7.47
C LYS A 177 8.71 47.12 6.24
N ALA A 178 9.26 47.30 5.04
CA ALA A 178 8.78 46.61 3.84
C ALA A 178 8.97 45.07 3.92
N PHE A 179 9.82 44.60 4.84
CA PHE A 179 10.08 43.19 5.12
C PHE A 179 9.56 42.85 6.53
N PRO A 180 8.24 42.68 6.71
CA PRO A 180 7.63 42.65 8.04
C PRO A 180 8.08 41.46 8.88
N LYS A 181 8.34 40.30 8.28
CA LYS A 181 8.72 39.09 9.01
C LYS A 181 10.18 39.18 9.45
N PHE A 182 11.08 39.55 8.55
CA PHE A 182 12.48 39.79 8.88
C PHE A 182 12.62 40.91 9.92
N PHE A 183 11.93 42.04 9.72
CA PHE A 183 11.96 43.15 10.66
C PHE A 183 11.47 42.74 12.05
N SER A 184 10.39 41.96 12.14
CA SER A 184 9.90 41.42 13.42
C SER A 184 10.98 40.58 14.11
N VAL A 185 11.60 39.64 13.40
CA VAL A 185 12.64 38.77 13.97
C VAL A 185 13.86 39.57 14.41
N LEU A 186 14.26 40.57 13.63
CA LEU A 186 15.40 41.44 13.95
C LEU A 186 15.14 42.25 15.23
N ILE A 187 13.98 42.88 15.35
CA ILE A 187 13.61 43.66 16.54
C ILE A 187 13.50 42.75 17.77
N GLU A 188 12.87 41.58 17.64
CA GLU A 188 12.74 40.61 18.71
C GLU A 188 14.11 40.08 19.19
N SER A 189 15.03 39.81 18.26
CA SER A 189 16.42 39.42 18.56
C SER A 189 17.20 40.52 19.29
N ILE A 190 16.95 41.79 18.98
CA ILE A 190 17.57 42.92 19.66
C ILE A 190 16.95 43.12 21.05
N SER A 191 15.62 43.03 21.18
CA SER A 191 14.92 43.17 22.46
C SER A 191 15.31 42.07 23.46
N THR A 192 15.52 40.84 22.99
CA THR A 192 15.99 39.72 23.84
C THR A 192 17.44 39.90 24.29
N LEU A 193 18.26 40.66 23.56
CA LEU A 193 19.62 41.02 23.96
C LEU A 193 19.62 42.02 25.12
N GLU A 194 18.72 43.01 25.09
CA GLU A 194 18.61 44.04 26.14
C GLU A 194 18.05 43.50 27.46
N GLY A 195 17.41 42.33 27.45
CA GLY A 195 16.87 41.64 28.64
C GLY A 195 17.91 40.91 29.52
N LEU A 196 19.19 40.88 29.14
CA LEU A 196 20.27 40.19 29.86
C LEU A 196 21.40 41.15 30.27
N GLY A 197 21.14 42.00 31.27
CA GLY A 197 22.20 42.63 32.07
C GLY A 197 21.88 44.03 32.62
N PRO A 198 22.11 44.31 33.92
CA PRO A 198 22.03 45.66 34.46
C PRO A 198 23.20 46.51 33.97
N ARG A 199 22.88 47.70 33.46
CA ARG A 199 23.84 48.79 33.23
C ARG A 199 24.41 49.26 34.57
N THR A 200 25.68 48.98 34.83
CA THR A 200 26.56 49.79 35.68
C THR A 200 27.87 49.94 34.87
N GLY A 201 28.53 51.08 34.76
CA GLY A 201 28.47 52.36 35.42
C GLY A 201 29.88 52.94 35.33
N MET A 202 30.06 53.94 34.47
CA MET A 202 31.09 55.00 34.48
C MET A 202 32.45 54.72 35.15
N CYS A 203 33.52 54.64 34.35
CA CYS A 203 34.85 55.06 34.79
C CYS A 203 34.92 56.60 34.73
N LYS A 204 34.97 57.25 35.88
CA LYS A 204 35.44 58.63 36.02
C LYS A 204 36.99 58.61 36.00
N LYS A 205 37.58 59.49 35.21
CA LYS A 205 38.91 60.07 35.46
C LYS A 205 38.73 61.56 35.62
#